data_AF-A0A023FZH7-F1
#
_entry.id   AF-A0A023FZH7-F1
#
_cell.length_a   1.000
_cell.length_b   1.000
_cell.length_c   1.000
_cell.angle_alpha   90.00
_cell.angle_beta   90.00
_cell.angle_gamma   90.00
#
_symmetry.space_group_name_H-M   'P 1'
#
loop_
_entity.id
_entity.type
_entity.pdbx_description
1 polymer ?
#
loop_
_entity_poly.entity_id
_entity_poly.type
_entity_poly.pdbx_seq_one_letter_code
_entity_poly.pdbx_strand_id
1 'polypeptide(L)'
;AYVAYLPLAHMLELSAEALLFCAGVRIGYSSPLTLTDNSTAVAKGCSGDLTLIKPTLVVCVPLIVDRIRKGVNEVAASKGPFFRALFDYAVQYKNFWLDLGFDTPLLNQLVFKHVRILLGNNVKVLACGSAPLSGHTRRFIKACLGCKVLEGYGLTETCGAATIMNAEDVSAERVGAPLPGCYIRLVDWSEGNYHTTDKPNPRGEIVVGGECISKGYFKNEELTRESYREEGGIRWFYTGDIGEMFPDGTLKIVDRKKDLVKLQYGEYISLGRVESVIKTCPLVDNVCAYGNSLHTYLVALVAPNLKQLQRVARELGRECAAATLKELCEDAEVAKAAEESIIAYARASELQKTEVPLKVKLCAEEWKPDTGLVTPTYKVRRKPLQSFYQRDIDALYGSGEENRLRQV
;
A
#
# COMPACT_ATOMS: atom_id res chain seq x y z
N ALA A 1 23.84 -7.24 5.84
CA ALA A 1 22.99 -8.42 6.03
C ALA A 1 21.60 -8.10 5.49
N TYR A 2 20.87 -9.11 5.04
CA TYR A 2 19.49 -9.03 4.56
C TYR A 2 18.59 -9.81 5.51
N VAL A 3 17.36 -9.35 5.70
CA VAL A 3 16.34 -10.05 6.48
C VAL A 3 15.30 -10.65 5.53
N ALA A 4 15.27 -11.99 5.46
CA ALA A 4 14.32 -12.73 4.64
C ALA A 4 13.11 -13.10 5.50
N TYR A 5 11.95 -12.55 5.21
CA TYR A 5 10.73 -12.82 5.99
C TYR A 5 9.46 -12.99 5.14
N LEU A 6 9.53 -12.69 3.83
CA LEU A 6 8.46 -13.07 2.93
C LEU A 6 8.58 -14.56 2.59
N PRO A 7 7.48 -15.23 2.22
CA PRO A 7 7.57 -16.63 1.78
C PRO A 7 8.36 -16.76 0.47
N LEU A 8 9.23 -17.77 0.37
CA LEU A 8 10.01 -18.06 -0.86
C LEU A 8 9.12 -18.35 -2.08
N ALA A 9 7.86 -18.73 -1.86
CA ALA A 9 6.85 -18.86 -2.92
C ALA A 9 6.52 -17.53 -3.62
N HIS A 10 6.90 -16.39 -3.05
CA HIS A 10 6.68 -15.07 -3.62
C HIS A 10 7.90 -14.65 -4.45
N MET A 11 7.71 -14.35 -5.74
CA MET A 11 8.79 -14.07 -6.70
C MET A 11 9.76 -12.96 -6.22
N LEU A 12 9.25 -11.92 -5.55
CA LEU A 12 10.10 -10.85 -5.00
C LEU A 12 11.15 -11.38 -4.01
N GLU A 13 10.76 -12.29 -3.12
CA GLU A 13 11.69 -12.87 -2.13
C GLU A 13 12.66 -13.82 -2.82
N LEU A 14 12.15 -14.68 -3.71
CA LEU A 14 12.98 -15.61 -4.48
C LEU A 14 14.07 -14.89 -5.28
N SER A 15 13.71 -13.82 -5.99
CA SER A 15 14.67 -13.01 -6.74
C SER A 15 15.66 -12.29 -5.82
N ALA A 16 15.20 -11.75 -4.69
CA ALA A 16 16.05 -11.07 -3.72
C ALA A 16 17.05 -12.03 -3.07
N GLU A 17 16.59 -13.16 -2.54
CA GLU A 17 17.45 -14.18 -1.93
C GLU A 17 18.47 -14.73 -2.94
N ALA A 18 18.04 -15.07 -4.17
CA ALA A 18 18.95 -15.58 -5.20
C ALA A 18 20.05 -14.57 -5.55
N LEU A 19 19.69 -13.29 -5.76
CA LEU A 19 20.67 -12.24 -6.07
C LEU A 19 21.64 -12.02 -4.91
N LEU A 20 21.11 -11.95 -3.69
CA LEU A 20 21.90 -11.66 -2.49
C LEU A 20 22.80 -12.83 -2.10
N PHE A 21 22.35 -14.06 -2.35
CA PHE A 21 23.15 -15.27 -2.20
C PHE A 21 24.34 -15.25 -3.17
N CYS A 22 24.10 -14.95 -4.45
CA CYS A 22 25.17 -14.78 -5.44
C CYS A 22 26.15 -13.65 -5.09
N ALA A 23 25.68 -12.59 -4.44
CA ALA A 23 26.50 -11.47 -3.98
C ALA A 23 27.23 -11.73 -2.64
N GLY A 24 27.10 -12.92 -2.05
CA GLY A 24 27.74 -13.27 -0.77
C GLY A 24 27.18 -12.50 0.43
N VAL A 25 25.95 -12.00 0.35
CA VAL A 25 25.30 -11.26 1.43
C VAL A 25 24.76 -12.23 2.47
N ARG A 26 25.06 -11.99 3.75
CA ARG A 26 24.48 -12.75 4.87
C ARG A 26 22.96 -12.53 4.93
N ILE A 27 22.20 -13.62 4.87
CA ILE A 27 20.73 -13.64 4.98
C ILE A 27 20.36 -14.15 6.38
N GLY A 28 19.52 -13.40 7.10
CA GLY A 28 18.89 -13.83 8.34
C GLY A 28 17.41 -14.07 8.11
N TYR A 29 16.93 -15.26 8.44
CA TYR A 29 15.52 -15.63 8.29
C TYR A 29 14.68 -15.11 9.46
N SER A 30 13.50 -14.61 9.16
CA SER A 30 12.58 -13.93 10.07
C SER A 30 11.12 -14.19 9.65
N SER A 31 10.15 -13.69 10.42
CA SER A 31 8.72 -13.73 10.11
C SER A 31 8.12 -12.34 10.28
N PRO A 32 7.04 -11.99 9.55
CA PRO A 32 6.29 -10.75 9.78
C PRO A 32 5.84 -10.56 11.24
N LEU A 33 5.74 -11.63 12.03
CA LEU A 33 5.31 -11.64 13.42
C LEU A 33 6.46 -11.52 14.44
N THR A 34 7.72 -11.60 13.99
CA THR A 34 8.93 -11.51 14.82
C THR A 34 9.86 -10.35 14.41
N LEU A 35 9.46 -9.59 13.38
CA LEU A 35 10.31 -8.61 12.70
C LEU A 35 10.75 -7.45 13.61
N THR A 36 9.82 -6.86 14.37
CA THR A 36 10.10 -5.72 15.29
C THR A 36 9.94 -6.15 16.75
N ASP A 37 10.57 -5.42 17.68
CA ASP A 37 10.48 -5.66 19.13
C ASP A 37 9.03 -5.66 19.67
N ASN A 38 8.12 -4.95 18.98
CA ASN A 38 6.69 -4.87 19.33
C ASN A 38 5.82 -5.90 18.57
N SER A 39 6.42 -6.81 17.81
CA SER A 39 5.65 -7.78 17.04
C SER A 39 5.02 -8.85 17.94
N THR A 40 3.88 -9.39 17.53
CA THR A 40 3.02 -10.23 18.40
C THR A 40 3.64 -11.55 18.83
N ALA A 41 4.61 -12.09 18.07
CA ALA A 41 5.30 -13.33 18.40
C ALA A 41 6.64 -13.10 19.13
N VAL A 42 6.99 -11.85 19.48
CA VAL A 42 8.15 -11.52 20.31
C VAL A 42 7.71 -11.43 21.76
N ALA A 43 8.40 -12.16 22.66
CA ALA A 43 8.12 -12.07 24.08
C ALA A 43 8.40 -10.64 24.61
N LYS A 44 7.58 -10.15 25.53
CA LYS A 44 7.73 -8.79 26.08
C LYS A 44 9.12 -8.62 26.69
N GLY A 45 9.85 -7.59 26.25
CA GLY A 45 11.22 -7.30 26.70
C GLY A 45 12.32 -7.98 25.89
N CYS A 46 11.98 -8.83 24.92
CA CYS A 46 12.93 -9.40 23.96
C CYS A 46 13.07 -8.51 22.72
N SER A 47 14.23 -8.60 22.08
CA SER A 47 14.49 -7.94 20.80
C SER A 47 13.93 -8.77 19.65
N GLY A 48 13.32 -8.09 18.66
CA GLY A 48 12.91 -8.69 17.40
C GLY A 48 14.08 -8.88 16.43
N ASP A 49 13.79 -9.52 15.30
CA ASP A 49 14.82 -9.98 14.36
C ASP A 49 15.59 -8.82 13.71
N LEU A 50 14.94 -7.68 13.44
CA LEU A 50 15.63 -6.50 12.88
C LEU A 50 16.72 -5.97 13.82
N THR A 51 16.46 -5.98 15.12
CA THR A 51 17.38 -5.50 16.17
C THR A 51 18.60 -6.43 16.29
N LEU A 52 18.41 -7.73 16.09
CA LEU A 52 19.46 -8.74 16.14
C LEU A 52 20.29 -8.80 14.85
N ILE A 53 19.63 -8.88 13.69
CA ILE A 53 20.27 -9.04 12.38
C ILE A 53 20.97 -7.74 11.92
N LYS A 54 20.42 -6.58 12.31
CA LYS A 54 20.88 -5.24 11.89
C LYS A 54 21.09 -5.15 10.37
N PRO A 55 20.03 -5.42 9.57
CA PRO A 55 20.15 -5.51 8.13
C PRO A 55 20.52 -4.16 7.50
N THR A 56 21.21 -4.21 6.37
CA THR A 56 21.56 -3.06 5.54
C THR A 56 20.57 -2.84 4.41
N LEU A 57 19.94 -3.93 3.96
CA LEU A 57 18.92 -3.96 2.93
C LEU A 57 17.69 -4.64 3.52
N VAL A 58 16.53 -4.01 3.35
CA VAL A 58 15.24 -4.59 3.69
C VAL A 58 14.37 -4.53 2.43
N VAL A 59 13.86 -5.67 1.99
CA VAL A 59 12.83 -5.73 0.95
C VAL A 59 11.49 -5.88 1.66
N CYS A 60 10.50 -5.09 1.25
CA CYS A 60 9.22 -5.09 1.91
C CYS A 60 8.03 -4.81 1.00
N VAL A 61 6.86 -5.09 1.55
CA VAL A 61 5.57 -4.72 0.96
C VAL A 61 5.04 -3.48 1.69
N PRO A 62 4.21 -2.63 1.04
CA PRO A 62 3.69 -1.40 1.64
C PRO A 62 3.06 -1.59 3.02
N LEU A 63 2.40 -2.73 3.26
CA LEU A 63 1.82 -3.04 4.55
C LEU A 63 2.84 -3.02 5.70
N ILE A 64 4.03 -3.57 5.50
CA ILE A 64 5.07 -3.60 6.54
C ILE A 64 5.58 -2.19 6.79
N VAL A 65 5.72 -1.40 5.72
CA VAL A 65 6.09 0.01 5.79
C VAL A 65 5.06 0.83 6.58
N ASP A 66 3.76 0.59 6.34
CA ASP A 66 2.68 1.22 7.10
C ASP A 66 2.68 0.81 8.58
N ARG A 67 2.93 -0.47 8.90
CA ARG A 67 3.08 -0.95 10.28
C ARG A 67 4.25 -0.27 10.99
N ILE A 68 5.39 -0.14 10.33
CA ILE A 68 6.55 0.58 10.86
C ILE A 68 6.16 2.02 11.19
N ARG A 69 5.51 2.72 10.24
CA ARG A 69 5.06 4.10 10.47
C ARG A 69 4.10 4.21 11.66
N LYS A 70 3.12 3.32 11.76
CA LYS A 70 2.19 3.28 12.91
C LYS A 70 2.95 3.09 14.21
N GLY A 71 3.87 2.13 14.27
CA GLY A 71 4.69 1.89 15.46
C GLY A 71 5.53 3.11 15.86
N VAL A 72 6.14 3.80 14.91
CA VAL A 72 6.88 5.05 15.18
C VAL A 72 5.94 6.14 15.72
N ASN A 73 4.75 6.28 15.13
CA ASN A 73 3.76 7.26 15.56
C ASN A 73 3.24 6.98 16.97
N GLU A 74 3.00 5.71 17.32
CA GLU A 74 2.60 5.29 18.66
C GLU A 74 3.67 5.61 19.71
N VAL A 75 4.95 5.34 19.41
CA VAL A 75 6.07 5.66 20.30
C VAL A 75 6.23 7.18 20.47
N ALA A 76 6.00 7.96 19.41
CA ALA A 76 6.02 9.42 19.51
C ALA A 76 4.84 9.94 20.36
N ALA A 77 3.65 9.35 20.21
CA ALA A 77 2.46 9.71 20.97
C ALA A 77 2.58 9.35 22.46
N SER A 78 3.24 8.22 22.79
CA SER A 78 3.43 7.79 24.19
C SER A 78 4.34 8.71 25.00
N LYS A 79 5.13 9.57 24.35
CA LYS A 79 6.00 10.58 25.01
C LYS A 79 5.27 11.90 25.32
N GLY A 80 3.99 12.01 24.98
CA GLY A 80 3.13 13.15 25.32
C GLY A 80 2.91 14.14 24.16
N PRO A 81 1.92 15.05 24.29
CA PRO A 81 1.45 15.91 23.19
C PRO A 81 2.52 16.86 22.65
N PHE A 82 3.34 17.43 23.54
CA PHE A 82 4.43 18.34 23.15
C PHE A 82 5.49 17.63 22.29
N PHE A 83 5.93 16.44 22.73
CA PHE A 83 6.91 15.67 21.98
C PHE A 83 6.35 15.21 20.64
N ARG A 84 5.06 14.87 20.58
CA ARG A 84 4.37 14.53 19.34
C ARG A 84 4.38 15.69 18.34
N ALA A 85 4.00 16.89 18.78
CA ALA A 85 4.00 18.07 17.92
C ALA A 85 5.42 18.43 17.44
N LEU A 86 6.41 18.34 18.32
CA LEU A 86 7.83 18.55 17.96
C LEU A 86 8.32 17.51 16.95
N PHE A 87 7.94 16.24 17.12
CA PHE A 87 8.29 15.16 16.20
C PHE A 87 7.66 15.38 14.83
N ASP A 88 6.37 15.72 14.78
CA ASP A 88 5.66 15.99 13.53
C ASP A 88 6.28 17.19 12.79
N TYR A 89 6.65 18.26 13.51
CA TYR A 89 7.40 19.38 12.94
C TYR A 89 8.78 18.95 12.40
N ALA A 90 9.53 18.15 13.17
CA ALA A 90 10.84 17.65 12.76
C ALA A 90 10.77 16.80 11.48
N VAL A 91 9.73 15.97 11.34
CA VAL A 91 9.49 15.19 10.11
C VAL A 91 9.17 16.11 8.93
N GLN A 92 8.29 17.09 9.11
CA GLN A 92 7.94 18.06 8.05
C GLN A 92 9.16 18.88 7.60
N TYR A 93 9.93 19.40 8.55
CA TYR A 93 11.15 20.16 8.28
C TYR A 93 12.18 19.30 7.53
N LYS A 94 12.38 18.05 7.95
CA LYS A 94 13.30 17.13 7.26
C LYS A 94 12.82 16.81 5.85
N ASN A 95 11.53 16.57 5.64
CA ASN A 95 10.97 16.33 4.31
C ASN A 95 11.24 17.51 3.37
N PHE A 96 11.03 18.75 3.83
CA PHE A 96 11.31 19.95 3.04
C PHE A 96 12.75 19.98 2.50
N TRP A 97 13.74 19.71 3.35
CA TRP A 97 15.14 19.66 2.92
C TRP A 97 15.47 18.46 2.04
N LEU A 98 14.89 17.29 2.33
CA LEU A 98 15.09 16.09 1.51
C LEU A 98 14.51 16.24 0.10
N ASP A 99 13.38 16.93 -0.05
CA ASP A 99 12.78 17.21 -1.35
C ASP A 99 13.65 18.17 -2.19
N LEU A 100 14.44 19.02 -1.53
CA LEU A 100 15.45 19.87 -2.16
C LEU A 100 16.81 19.16 -2.37
N GLY A 101 16.93 17.89 -1.98
CA GLY A 101 18.17 17.12 -2.10
C GLY A 101 19.20 17.33 -0.98
N PHE A 102 18.84 18.00 0.10
CA PHE A 102 19.71 18.24 1.26
C PHE A 102 19.42 17.27 2.42
N ASP A 103 20.42 17.05 3.26
CA ASP A 103 20.27 16.28 4.50
C ASP A 103 20.18 17.20 5.74
N THR A 104 19.73 16.66 6.88
CA THR A 104 19.57 17.37 8.15
C THR A 104 20.39 16.71 9.28
N PRO A 105 21.73 16.89 9.32
CA PRO A 105 22.61 16.15 10.23
C PRO A 105 22.27 16.31 11.72
N LEU A 106 21.87 17.51 12.15
CA LEU A 106 21.52 17.80 13.54
C LEU A 106 20.27 17.03 13.99
N LEU A 107 19.21 17.05 13.16
CA LEU A 107 17.97 16.30 13.41
C LEU A 107 18.21 14.78 13.35
N ASN A 108 19.10 14.34 12.44
CA ASN A 108 19.48 12.94 12.33
C ASN A 108 20.07 12.39 13.62
N GLN A 109 20.88 13.19 14.32
CA GLN A 109 21.54 12.78 15.55
C GLN A 109 20.63 12.90 16.78
N LEU A 110 19.83 13.96 16.88
CA LEU A 110 19.01 14.26 18.05
C LEU A 110 17.67 13.51 18.09
N VAL A 111 16.94 13.47 16.96
CA VAL A 111 15.57 12.93 16.92
C VAL A 111 15.56 11.56 16.25
N PHE A 112 16.07 11.47 15.03
CA PHE A 112 15.91 10.27 14.20
C PHE A 112 16.85 9.12 14.57
N LYS A 113 17.92 9.36 15.34
CA LYS A 113 18.78 8.29 15.88
C LYS A 113 17.96 7.30 16.72
N HIS A 114 17.06 7.80 17.56
CA HIS A 114 16.22 6.94 18.39
C HIS A 114 15.21 6.13 17.56
N VAL A 115 14.68 6.71 16.48
CA VAL A 115 13.75 6.02 15.58
C VAL A 115 14.46 4.92 14.78
N ARG A 116 15.68 5.19 14.30
CA ARG A 116 16.49 4.21 13.55
C ARG A 116 16.85 2.98 14.38
N ILE A 117 17.06 3.14 15.69
CA ILE A 117 17.36 2.03 16.59
C ILE A 117 16.23 0.98 16.58
N LEU A 118 14.97 1.41 16.49
CA LEU A 118 13.80 0.52 16.46
C LEU A 118 13.78 -0.41 15.23
N LEU A 119 14.55 -0.10 14.19
CA LEU A 119 14.66 -0.90 12.97
C LEU A 119 16.08 -1.44 12.73
N GLY A 120 16.86 -1.64 13.80
CA GLY A 120 18.20 -2.25 13.72
C GLY A 120 19.33 -1.29 13.38
N ASN A 121 19.07 0.02 13.31
CA ASN A 121 20.03 1.14 13.17
C ASN A 121 20.96 1.15 11.94
N ASN A 122 20.89 0.13 11.08
CA ASN A 122 21.85 -0.07 9.98
C ASN A 122 21.21 -0.13 8.59
N VAL A 123 19.89 0.09 8.51
CA VAL A 123 19.16 0.04 7.23
C VAL A 123 19.61 1.20 6.34
N LYS A 124 20.21 0.88 5.20
CA LYS A 124 20.66 1.85 4.19
C LYS A 124 19.70 1.92 3.00
N VAL A 125 19.11 0.79 2.65
CA VAL A 125 18.16 0.66 1.53
C VAL A 125 16.92 -0.08 2.00
N LEU A 126 15.76 0.49 1.72
CA LEU A 126 14.45 -0.12 1.87
C LEU A 126 13.83 -0.19 0.48
N ALA A 127 13.68 -1.38 -0.07
CA ALA A 127 13.06 -1.60 -1.38
C ALA A 127 11.63 -2.08 -1.18
N CYS A 128 10.67 -1.37 -1.76
CA CYS A 128 9.24 -1.64 -1.66
C CYS A 128 8.68 -2.09 -3.02
N GLY A 129 7.80 -3.07 -3.02
CA GLY A 129 7.11 -3.55 -4.23
C GLY A 129 5.81 -4.30 -3.93
N SER A 130 5.26 -5.00 -4.93
CA SER A 130 4.01 -5.80 -4.87
C SER A 130 2.69 -5.02 -4.75
N ALA A 131 2.70 -3.78 -4.28
CA ALA A 131 1.53 -2.92 -4.15
C ALA A 131 1.95 -1.44 -4.14
N PRO A 132 1.03 -0.50 -4.45
CA PRO A 132 1.34 0.93 -4.39
C PRO A 132 1.66 1.36 -2.95
N LEU A 133 2.68 2.20 -2.81
CA LEU A 133 3.03 2.88 -1.56
C LEU A 133 2.66 4.36 -1.69
N SER A 134 1.93 4.91 -0.72
CA SER A 134 1.56 6.33 -0.78
C SER A 134 2.81 7.22 -0.64
N GLY A 135 2.84 8.33 -1.39
CA GLY A 135 3.94 9.29 -1.32
C GLY A 135 4.17 9.82 0.10
N HIS A 136 3.09 10.00 0.88
CA HIS A 136 3.16 10.41 2.27
C HIS A 136 3.86 9.37 3.17
N THR A 137 3.48 8.08 3.09
CA THR A 137 4.16 7.01 3.84
C THR A 137 5.64 6.93 3.46
N ARG A 138 5.94 7.04 2.16
CA ARG A 138 7.32 6.98 1.66
C ARG A 138 8.18 8.12 2.21
N ARG A 139 7.70 9.36 2.12
CA ARG A 139 8.38 10.55 2.68
C ARG A 139 8.61 10.39 4.17
N PHE A 140 7.57 9.98 4.91
CA PHE A 140 7.68 9.73 6.35
C PHE A 140 8.79 8.74 6.69
N ILE A 141 8.86 7.62 5.98
CA ILE A 141 9.85 6.56 6.23
C ILE A 141 11.26 7.00 5.82
N LYS A 142 11.40 7.66 4.66
CA LYS A 142 12.67 8.26 4.22
C LYS A 142 13.19 9.26 5.27
N ALA A 143 12.34 10.13 5.79
CA ALA A 143 12.69 11.07 6.86
C ALA A 143 13.03 10.35 8.17
N CYS A 144 12.23 9.38 8.60
CA CYS A 144 12.41 8.71 9.89
C CYS A 144 13.67 7.82 9.92
N LEU A 145 13.94 7.11 8.83
CA LEU A 145 15.02 6.13 8.76
C LEU A 145 16.31 6.69 8.17
N GLY A 146 16.23 7.78 7.42
CA GLY A 146 17.40 8.32 6.71
C GLY A 146 18.01 7.31 5.74
N CYS A 147 17.18 6.40 5.20
CA CYS A 147 17.59 5.39 4.24
C CYS A 147 17.04 5.73 2.85
N LYS A 148 17.60 5.09 1.81
CA LYS A 148 17.07 5.16 0.45
C LYS A 148 15.82 4.29 0.38
N VAL A 149 14.68 4.88 0.02
CA VAL A 149 13.42 4.15 -0.17
C VAL A 149 13.20 4.01 -1.67
N LEU A 150 13.36 2.79 -2.18
CA LEU A 150 13.21 2.46 -3.60
C LEU A 150 11.84 1.83 -3.81
N GLU A 151 11.17 2.21 -4.89
CA GLU A 151 9.96 1.53 -5.35
C GLU A 151 10.28 0.78 -6.64
N GLY A 152 9.85 -0.48 -6.72
CA GLY A 152 9.98 -1.31 -7.90
C GLY A 152 8.63 -1.85 -8.34
N TYR A 153 8.42 -1.89 -9.66
CA TYR A 153 7.25 -2.52 -10.25
C TYR A 153 7.64 -3.77 -11.00
N GLY A 154 6.79 -4.79 -10.89
CA GLY A 154 7.04 -6.10 -11.44
C GLY A 154 5.94 -7.08 -11.07
N LEU A 155 5.85 -8.16 -11.85
CA LEU A 155 4.92 -9.26 -11.65
C LEU A 155 5.67 -10.59 -11.64
N THR A 156 4.96 -11.67 -11.30
CA THR A 156 5.51 -13.03 -11.41
C THR A 156 5.85 -13.35 -12.87
N GLU A 157 5.01 -12.89 -13.79
CA GLU A 157 5.13 -13.10 -15.23
C GLU A 157 6.34 -12.38 -15.84
N THR A 158 6.86 -11.36 -15.17
CA THR A 158 8.09 -10.61 -15.53
C THR A 158 9.31 -11.04 -14.70
N CYS A 159 9.24 -12.18 -14.00
CA CYS A 159 10.31 -12.71 -13.16
C CYS A 159 10.80 -11.75 -12.05
N GLY A 160 9.89 -10.97 -11.47
CA GLY A 160 10.22 -9.96 -10.47
C GLY A 160 10.15 -8.56 -11.07
N ALA A 161 11.13 -7.71 -10.78
CA ALA A 161 11.11 -6.31 -11.16
C ALA A 161 11.26 -6.12 -12.68
N ALA A 162 10.42 -5.27 -13.26
CA ALA A 162 10.53 -4.73 -14.62
C ALA A 162 11.06 -3.28 -14.59
N THR A 163 10.73 -2.52 -13.55
CA THR A 163 11.28 -1.18 -13.29
C THR A 163 11.80 -1.08 -11.86
N ILE A 164 12.75 -0.16 -11.65
CA ILE A 164 13.18 0.23 -10.32
C ILE A 164 13.50 1.72 -10.25
N MET A 165 13.09 2.35 -9.16
CA MET A 165 13.42 3.74 -8.84
C MET A 165 14.93 3.91 -8.62
N ASN A 166 15.49 5.01 -9.13
CA ASN A 166 16.86 5.38 -8.81
C ASN A 166 16.97 5.80 -7.34
N ALA A 167 18.07 5.43 -6.70
CA ALA A 167 18.39 5.78 -5.32
C ALA A 167 18.35 7.28 -4.99
N GLU A 168 18.66 8.13 -5.96
CA GLU A 168 18.68 9.59 -5.80
C GLU A 168 17.38 10.25 -6.27
N ASP A 169 16.43 9.49 -6.80
CA ASP A 169 15.16 10.03 -7.27
C ASP A 169 14.29 10.49 -6.07
N VAL A 170 13.80 11.72 -6.16
CA VAL A 170 12.94 12.36 -5.16
C VAL A 170 11.46 12.33 -5.57
N SER A 171 11.16 11.93 -6.81
CA SER A 171 9.82 11.94 -7.41
C SER A 171 8.86 11.03 -6.67
N ALA A 172 7.71 11.55 -6.24
CA ALA A 172 6.68 10.78 -5.53
C ALA A 172 5.93 9.82 -6.46
N GLU A 173 5.59 8.63 -5.95
CA GLU A 173 4.68 7.66 -6.59
C GLU A 173 5.15 7.11 -7.94
N ARG A 174 6.45 7.18 -8.23
CA ARG A 174 7.06 6.59 -9.42
C ARG A 174 7.79 5.31 -9.06
N VAL A 175 7.75 4.34 -9.96
CA VAL A 175 8.40 3.03 -9.84
C VAL A 175 9.69 2.95 -10.68
N GLY A 176 10.15 4.11 -11.16
CA GLY A 176 11.42 4.27 -11.85
C GLY A 176 11.43 3.83 -13.30
N ALA A 177 12.64 3.65 -13.84
CA ALA A 177 12.90 3.33 -15.24
C ALA A 177 12.98 1.80 -15.46
N PRO A 178 12.82 1.32 -16.70
CA PRO A 178 13.02 -0.09 -17.04
C PRO A 178 14.39 -0.62 -16.63
N LEU A 179 14.43 -1.84 -16.11
CA LEU A 179 15.68 -2.55 -15.84
C LEU A 179 16.37 -2.98 -17.15
N PRO A 180 17.69 -3.23 -17.15
CA PRO A 180 18.39 -3.77 -18.31
C PRO A 180 17.71 -5.05 -18.83
N GLY A 181 17.47 -5.10 -20.15
CA GLY A 181 16.78 -6.22 -20.80
C GLY A 181 15.25 -6.21 -20.66
N CYS A 182 14.66 -5.22 -19.97
CA CYS A 182 13.22 -4.99 -19.92
C CYS A 182 12.83 -3.85 -20.85
N TYR A 183 11.85 -4.11 -21.72
CA TYR A 183 11.22 -3.12 -22.59
C TYR A 183 9.84 -2.79 -22.04
N ILE A 184 9.47 -1.50 -22.05
CA ILE A 184 8.15 -1.06 -21.62
C ILE A 184 7.50 -0.26 -22.74
N ARG A 185 6.26 -0.60 -23.05
CA ARG A 185 5.39 0.20 -23.91
C ARG A 185 4.05 0.43 -23.23
N LEU A 186 3.39 1.52 -23.61
CA LEU A 186 2.00 1.78 -23.25
C LEU A 186 1.11 1.44 -24.45
N VAL A 187 -0.04 0.82 -24.17
CA VAL A 187 -1.08 0.53 -25.16
C VAL A 187 -2.37 1.21 -24.73
N ASP A 188 -3.05 1.87 -25.66
CA ASP A 188 -4.33 2.52 -25.41
C ASP A 188 -5.35 1.56 -24.79
N TRP A 189 -6.09 2.05 -23.81
CA TRP A 189 -7.25 1.36 -23.25
C TRP A 189 -8.47 2.28 -23.33
N SER A 190 -9.10 2.28 -24.50
CA SER A 190 -10.20 3.18 -24.85
C SER A 190 -11.41 3.04 -23.93
N GLU A 191 -11.71 1.83 -23.43
CA GLU A 191 -12.81 1.61 -22.47
C GLU A 191 -12.61 2.44 -21.20
N GLY A 192 -11.36 2.53 -20.74
CA GLY A 192 -10.91 3.26 -19.56
C GLY A 192 -10.64 4.75 -19.78
N ASN A 193 -10.74 5.24 -21.02
CA ASN A 193 -10.30 6.59 -21.41
C ASN A 193 -8.82 6.87 -21.04
N TYR A 194 -7.94 5.89 -21.24
CA TYR A 194 -6.50 6.04 -21.10
C TYR A 194 -5.83 5.89 -22.46
N HIS A 195 -5.17 6.96 -22.92
CA HIS A 195 -4.55 7.01 -24.23
C HIS A 195 -3.09 7.41 -24.17
N THR A 196 -2.30 6.83 -25.07
CA THR A 196 -0.89 7.17 -25.27
C THR A 196 -0.70 8.63 -25.71
N THR A 197 -1.76 9.28 -26.16
CA THR A 197 -1.81 10.71 -26.50
C THR A 197 -2.20 11.63 -25.33
N ASP A 198 -2.53 11.08 -24.16
CA ASP A 198 -2.94 11.86 -22.99
C ASP A 198 -1.90 12.90 -22.58
N LYS A 199 -2.39 13.98 -21.96
CA LYS A 199 -1.58 15.09 -21.43
C LYS A 199 -1.83 15.26 -19.93
N PRO A 200 -0.81 15.64 -19.13
CA PRO A 200 0.55 16.04 -19.54
C PRO A 200 1.43 14.87 -20.00
N ASN A 201 1.10 13.65 -19.58
CA ASN A 201 1.88 12.45 -19.84
C ASN A 201 1.01 11.35 -20.51
N PRO A 202 1.60 10.55 -21.42
CA PRO A 202 0.96 9.36 -21.98
C PRO A 202 0.49 8.38 -20.89
N ARG A 203 -0.72 7.83 -21.05
CA ARG A 203 -1.25 6.79 -20.18
C ARG A 203 -1.74 5.59 -20.98
N GLY A 204 -1.78 4.41 -20.36
CA GLY A 204 -2.28 3.22 -21.03
C GLY A 204 -1.95 1.94 -20.28
N GLU A 205 -2.32 0.82 -20.85
CA GLU A 205 -1.88 -0.48 -20.37
C GLU A 205 -0.37 -0.61 -20.50
N ILE A 206 0.27 -0.99 -19.40
CA ILE A 206 1.69 -1.33 -19.38
C ILE A 206 1.87 -2.69 -20.03
N VAL A 207 2.70 -2.75 -21.05
CA VAL A 207 3.13 -4.01 -21.67
C VAL A 207 4.63 -4.12 -21.51
N VAL A 208 5.07 -5.22 -20.91
CA VAL A 208 6.49 -5.47 -20.64
C VAL A 208 7.00 -6.51 -21.62
N GLY A 209 8.15 -6.27 -22.23
CA GLY A 209 8.81 -7.22 -23.11
C GLY A 209 10.25 -7.47 -22.71
N GLY A 210 10.85 -8.51 -23.29
CA GLY A 210 12.26 -8.83 -23.11
C GLY A 210 12.49 -10.22 -22.52
N GLU A 211 13.75 -10.50 -22.16
CA GLU A 211 14.17 -11.82 -21.67
C GLU A 211 13.63 -12.15 -20.27
N CYS A 212 13.17 -11.14 -19.54
CA CYS A 212 12.55 -11.30 -18.22
C CYS A 212 11.15 -11.95 -18.28
N ILE A 213 10.54 -12.06 -19.47
CA ILE A 213 9.18 -12.56 -19.61
C ILE A 213 9.14 -14.08 -19.49
N SER A 214 8.31 -14.56 -18.57
CA SER A 214 8.03 -15.99 -18.36
C SER A 214 7.49 -16.70 -19.61
N LYS A 215 7.59 -18.03 -19.61
CA LYS A 215 7.17 -18.86 -20.75
C LYS A 215 5.66 -18.95 -20.95
N GLY A 216 4.86 -18.55 -19.95
CA GLY A 216 3.42 -18.71 -19.92
C GLY A 216 2.94 -19.42 -18.66
N TYR A 217 1.65 -19.74 -18.63
CA TYR A 217 1.00 -20.41 -17.50
C TYR A 217 1.02 -21.93 -17.68
N PHE A 218 1.43 -22.64 -16.63
CA PHE A 218 1.49 -24.10 -16.65
C PHE A 218 0.10 -24.72 -16.88
N LYS A 219 -0.03 -25.55 -17.93
CA LYS A 219 -1.29 -26.20 -18.34
C LYS A 219 -2.46 -25.23 -18.63
N ASN A 220 -2.17 -23.97 -18.98
CA ASN A 220 -3.20 -23.00 -19.36
C ASN A 220 -2.76 -22.22 -20.61
N GLU A 221 -2.86 -22.89 -21.76
CA GLU A 221 -2.47 -22.33 -23.06
C GLU A 221 -3.40 -21.22 -23.55
N GLU A 222 -4.67 -21.23 -23.13
CA GLU A 222 -5.64 -20.19 -23.45
C GLU A 222 -5.23 -18.85 -22.83
N LEU A 223 -5.07 -18.82 -21.50
CA LEU A 223 -4.63 -17.62 -20.80
C LEU A 223 -3.22 -17.17 -21.23
N THR A 224 -2.35 -18.13 -21.60
CA THR A 224 -1.03 -17.83 -22.14
C THR A 224 -1.12 -17.12 -23.49
N ARG A 225 -1.99 -17.56 -24.41
CA ARG A 225 -2.17 -16.89 -25.71
C ARG A 225 -2.86 -15.52 -25.56
N GLU A 226 -3.72 -15.36 -24.56
CA GLU A 226 -4.37 -14.08 -24.29
C GLU A 226 -3.40 -13.03 -23.73
N SER A 227 -2.52 -13.44 -22.80
CA SER A 227 -1.67 -12.51 -22.04
C SER A 227 -0.30 -12.27 -22.68
N TYR A 228 0.18 -13.18 -23.53
CA TYR A 228 1.52 -13.11 -24.11
C TYR A 228 1.45 -13.02 -25.64
N ARG A 229 2.27 -12.14 -26.22
CA ARG A 229 2.38 -11.96 -27.67
C ARG A 229 3.85 -11.93 -28.07
N GLU A 230 4.14 -12.32 -29.31
CA GLU A 230 5.48 -12.27 -29.86
C GLU A 230 5.48 -11.32 -31.06
N GLU A 231 6.26 -10.23 -30.95
CA GLU A 231 6.32 -9.17 -31.95
C GLU A 231 7.80 -8.80 -32.16
N GLY A 232 8.30 -8.95 -33.40
CA GLY A 232 9.68 -8.58 -33.74
C GLY A 232 10.76 -9.42 -33.02
N GLY A 233 10.46 -10.68 -32.69
CA GLY A 233 11.36 -11.56 -31.93
C GLY A 233 11.43 -11.25 -30.44
N ILE A 234 10.61 -10.31 -29.94
CA ILE A 234 10.47 -9.99 -28.53
C ILE A 234 9.15 -10.56 -28.04
N ARG A 235 9.20 -11.28 -26.91
CA ARG A 235 8.01 -11.69 -26.18
C ARG A 235 7.52 -10.55 -25.30
N TRP A 236 6.24 -10.23 -25.43
CA TRP A 236 5.53 -9.17 -24.72
C TRP A 236 4.47 -9.77 -23.82
N PHE A 237 4.33 -9.25 -22.61
CA PHE A 237 3.33 -9.60 -21.63
C PHE A 237 2.41 -8.40 -21.37
N TYR A 238 1.11 -8.60 -21.61
CA TYR A 238 0.07 -7.64 -21.32
C TYR A 238 -0.29 -7.73 -19.85
N THR A 239 0.14 -6.74 -19.07
CA THR A 239 0.13 -6.82 -17.60
C THR A 239 -1.27 -6.70 -17.00
N GLY A 240 -2.22 -6.11 -17.73
CA GLY A 240 -3.50 -5.69 -17.17
C GLY A 240 -3.40 -4.55 -16.16
N ASP A 241 -2.24 -3.89 -16.06
CA ASP A 241 -2.02 -2.71 -15.22
C ASP A 241 -1.96 -1.44 -16.08
N ILE A 242 -2.54 -0.35 -15.59
CA ILE A 242 -2.49 0.96 -16.23
C ILE A 242 -1.36 1.79 -15.63
N GLY A 243 -0.59 2.43 -16.51
CA GLY A 243 0.54 3.27 -16.13
C GLY A 243 0.54 4.63 -16.83
N GLU A 244 1.33 5.53 -16.28
CA GLU A 244 1.64 6.86 -16.81
C GLU A 244 3.15 6.95 -17.01
N MET A 245 3.59 7.27 -18.23
CA MET A 245 5.01 7.37 -18.58
C MET A 245 5.47 8.83 -18.55
N PHE A 246 6.52 9.12 -17.79
CA PHE A 246 7.07 10.47 -17.67
C PHE A 246 8.15 10.73 -18.73
N PRO A 247 8.44 12.02 -19.05
CA PRO A 247 9.42 12.39 -20.07
C PRO A 247 10.86 11.92 -19.79
N ASP A 248 11.17 11.64 -18.52
CA ASP A 248 12.47 11.11 -18.07
C ASP A 248 12.58 9.57 -18.19
N GLY A 249 11.57 8.91 -18.77
CA GLY A 249 11.52 7.45 -18.93
C GLY A 249 11.12 6.69 -17.66
N THR A 250 10.68 7.40 -16.62
CA THR A 250 10.16 6.77 -15.40
C THR A 250 8.66 6.48 -15.51
N LEU A 251 8.24 5.37 -14.89
CA LEU A 251 6.87 4.91 -14.90
C LEU A 251 6.19 5.22 -13.57
N LYS A 252 4.92 5.60 -13.62
CA LYS A 252 3.99 5.60 -12.48
C LYS A 252 2.89 4.58 -12.73
N ILE A 253 2.53 3.81 -11.71
CA ILE A 253 1.42 2.87 -11.78
C ILE A 253 0.16 3.61 -11.35
N VAL A 254 -0.88 3.55 -12.18
CA VAL A 254 -2.20 4.12 -11.86
C VAL A 254 -2.97 3.11 -11.02
N ASP A 255 -3.34 1.97 -11.60
CA ASP A 255 -3.95 0.83 -10.91
C ASP A 255 -4.08 -0.37 -11.87
N ARG A 256 -4.62 -1.49 -11.41
CA ARG A 256 -5.02 -2.60 -12.29
C ARG A 256 -6.28 -2.26 -13.07
N LYS A 257 -6.36 -2.63 -14.36
CA LYS A 257 -7.58 -2.48 -15.18
C LYS A 257 -8.84 -2.97 -14.48
N LYS A 258 -8.75 -4.14 -13.84
CA LYS A 258 -9.86 -4.76 -13.10
C LYS A 258 -10.21 -4.08 -11.77
N ASP A 259 -9.32 -3.27 -11.23
CA ASP A 259 -9.50 -2.54 -9.98
C ASP A 259 -9.88 -1.06 -10.21
N LEU A 260 -9.81 -0.58 -11.47
CA LEU A 260 -10.36 0.70 -11.91
C LEU A 260 -11.87 0.59 -12.06
N VAL A 261 -12.61 1.35 -11.26
CA VAL A 261 -14.07 1.36 -11.31
C VAL A 261 -14.57 2.62 -11.97
N LYS A 262 -15.43 2.44 -12.97
CA LYS A 262 -16.21 3.51 -13.58
C LYS A 262 -17.39 3.86 -12.68
N LEU A 263 -17.47 5.09 -12.20
CA LEU A 263 -18.70 5.60 -11.56
C LEU A 263 -19.73 6.04 -12.60
N GLN A 264 -20.95 6.35 -12.18
CA GLN A 264 -22.06 6.72 -13.08
C GLN A 264 -21.71 7.87 -14.04
N TYR A 265 -20.91 8.85 -13.60
CA TYR A 265 -20.48 9.98 -14.44
C TYR A 265 -19.36 9.65 -15.43
N GLY A 266 -18.91 8.40 -15.46
CA GLY A 266 -17.91 7.91 -16.42
C GLY A 266 -16.46 8.11 -16.01
N GLU A 267 -16.20 8.70 -14.85
CA GLU A 267 -14.86 8.78 -14.27
C GLU A 267 -14.40 7.40 -13.78
N TYR A 268 -13.17 7.01 -14.16
CA TYR A 268 -12.51 5.83 -13.63
C TYR A 268 -11.71 6.19 -12.39
N ILE A 269 -11.99 5.49 -11.30
CA ILE A 269 -11.36 5.71 -10.01
C ILE A 269 -10.49 4.51 -9.63
N SER A 270 -9.27 4.80 -9.20
CA SER A 270 -8.36 3.82 -8.61
C SER A 270 -8.77 3.53 -7.17
N LEU A 271 -9.38 2.37 -6.94
CA LEU A 271 -9.72 1.91 -5.60
C LEU A 271 -8.45 1.65 -4.77
N GLY A 272 -7.37 1.15 -5.39
CA GLY A 272 -6.10 0.90 -4.70
C GLY A 272 -5.46 2.17 -4.14
N ARG A 273 -5.53 3.27 -4.88
CA ARG A 273 -5.07 4.59 -4.42
C ARG A 273 -5.86 5.06 -3.20
N VAL A 274 -7.19 5.03 -3.29
CA VAL A 274 -8.09 5.39 -2.18
C VAL A 274 -7.78 4.57 -0.93
N GLU A 275 -7.66 3.26 -1.08
CA GLU A 275 -7.29 2.35 0.01
C GLU A 275 -5.93 2.70 0.62
N SER A 276 -4.91 2.96 -0.20
CA SER A 276 -3.56 3.28 0.27
C SER A 276 -3.50 4.57 1.11
N VAL A 277 -4.34 5.55 0.76
CA VAL A 277 -4.43 6.83 1.49
C VAL A 277 -5.24 6.63 2.77
N ILE A 278 -6.42 6.02 2.71
CA ILE A 278 -7.26 5.84 3.90
C ILE A 278 -6.59 4.95 4.96
N LYS A 279 -5.81 3.95 4.53
CA LYS A 279 -5.02 3.09 5.43
C LYS A 279 -3.99 3.84 6.27
N THR A 280 -3.66 5.07 5.89
CA THR A 280 -2.77 5.93 6.67
C THR A 280 -3.43 6.58 7.89
N CYS A 281 -4.76 6.55 7.95
CA CYS A 281 -5.53 7.03 9.10
C CYS A 281 -5.25 6.15 10.34
N PRO A 282 -4.99 6.73 11.53
CA PRO A 282 -4.74 5.97 12.75
C PRO A 282 -5.87 5.00 13.14
N LEU A 283 -7.12 5.35 12.83
CA LEU A 283 -8.30 4.54 13.12
C LEU A 283 -8.41 3.28 12.24
N VAL A 284 -7.66 3.19 11.14
CA VAL A 284 -7.83 2.17 10.10
C VAL A 284 -6.68 1.17 10.15
N ASP A 285 -6.96 -0.11 10.40
CA ASP A 285 -5.96 -1.18 10.24
C ASP A 285 -5.91 -1.73 8.81
N ASN A 286 -7.07 -1.92 8.20
CA ASN A 286 -7.18 -2.26 6.78
C ASN A 286 -8.46 -1.66 6.20
N VAL A 287 -8.49 -1.50 4.88
CA VAL A 287 -9.62 -0.87 4.18
C VAL A 287 -9.81 -1.54 2.82
N CYS A 288 -11.07 -1.70 2.42
CA CYS A 288 -11.47 -2.10 1.08
C CYS A 288 -12.42 -1.03 0.55
N ALA A 289 -12.01 -0.28 -0.47
CA ALA A 289 -12.88 0.64 -1.16
C ALA A 289 -13.74 -0.14 -2.16
N TYR A 290 -14.96 0.33 -2.35
CA TYR A 290 -15.90 -0.24 -3.29
C TYR A 290 -16.59 0.87 -4.08
N GLY A 291 -16.73 0.63 -5.37
CA GLY A 291 -17.46 1.48 -6.30
C GLY A 291 -18.32 0.63 -7.21
N ASN A 292 -19.40 1.21 -7.72
CA ASN A 292 -20.26 0.60 -8.72
C ASN A 292 -20.64 1.67 -9.76
N SER A 293 -20.74 1.27 -11.03
CA SER A 293 -21.16 2.13 -12.14
C SER A 293 -22.58 2.66 -12.02
N LEU A 294 -23.42 2.05 -11.17
CA LEU A 294 -24.76 2.54 -10.89
C LEU A 294 -24.80 3.73 -9.94
N HIS A 295 -23.70 4.03 -9.24
CA HIS A 295 -23.66 5.08 -8.23
C HIS A 295 -22.62 6.16 -8.56
N THR A 296 -22.83 7.34 -8.01
CA THR A 296 -21.99 8.54 -8.22
C THR A 296 -20.86 8.67 -7.19
N TYR A 297 -20.76 7.75 -6.22
CA TYR A 297 -19.82 7.83 -5.11
C TYR A 297 -19.27 6.47 -4.71
N LEU A 298 -18.13 6.51 -4.02
CA LEU A 298 -17.49 5.34 -3.41
C LEU A 298 -17.99 5.09 -1.99
N VAL A 299 -17.96 3.84 -1.57
CA VAL A 299 -18.13 3.42 -0.18
C VAL A 299 -16.88 2.65 0.27
N ALA A 300 -16.63 2.58 1.57
CA ALA A 300 -15.48 1.84 2.09
C ALA A 300 -15.86 0.92 3.25
N LEU A 301 -15.30 -0.28 3.24
CA LEU A 301 -15.30 -1.22 4.36
C LEU A 301 -13.99 -1.05 5.11
N VAL A 302 -14.04 -0.79 6.41
CA VAL A 302 -12.87 -0.52 7.25
C VAL A 302 -12.78 -1.54 8.37
N ALA A 303 -11.64 -2.23 8.46
CA ALA A 303 -11.25 -2.96 9.66
C ALA A 303 -10.55 -1.96 10.61
N PRO A 304 -11.19 -1.58 11.74
CA PRO A 304 -10.68 -0.52 12.60
C PRO A 304 -9.55 -1.00 13.53
N ASN A 305 -8.70 -0.07 13.95
CA ASN A 305 -7.74 -0.32 15.01
C ASN A 305 -8.43 -0.28 16.38
N LEU A 306 -8.45 -1.41 17.09
CA LEU A 306 -9.15 -1.56 18.38
C LEU A 306 -8.77 -0.48 19.39
N LYS A 307 -7.48 -0.19 19.55
CA LYS A 307 -7.01 0.78 20.56
C LYS A 307 -7.47 2.20 20.25
N GLN A 308 -7.44 2.58 18.97
CA GLN A 308 -7.89 3.91 18.55
C GLN A 308 -9.41 4.02 18.60
N LEU A 309 -10.14 2.95 18.26
CA LEU A 309 -11.60 2.92 18.40
C LEU A 309 -12.04 3.03 19.87
N GLN A 310 -11.35 2.33 20.79
CA GLN A 310 -11.55 2.48 22.24
C GLN A 310 -11.23 3.89 22.75
N ARG A 311 -10.31 4.60 22.09
CA ARG A 311 -10.03 6.00 22.40
C ARG A 311 -11.20 6.90 21.99
N VAL A 312 -11.74 6.73 20.78
CA VAL A 312 -12.93 7.46 20.32
C VAL A 312 -14.12 7.21 21.25
N ALA A 313 -14.35 5.96 21.65
CA ALA A 313 -15.40 5.62 22.60
C ALA A 313 -15.24 6.33 23.97
N ARG A 314 -13.99 6.41 24.49
CA ARG A 314 -13.69 7.16 25.72
C ARG A 314 -13.93 8.66 25.58
N GLU A 315 -13.55 9.25 24.44
CA GLU A 315 -13.78 10.67 24.16
C GLU A 315 -15.28 11.01 24.10
N LEU A 316 -16.13 10.03 23.75
CA LEU A 316 -17.59 10.13 23.76
C LEU A 316 -18.24 9.78 25.12
N GLY A 317 -17.45 9.46 26.15
CA GLY A 317 -17.97 9.05 27.46
C GLY A 317 -18.62 7.66 27.48
N ARG A 318 -18.41 6.85 26.43
CA ARG A 318 -18.91 5.47 26.29
C ARG A 318 -17.82 4.51 26.79
N GLU A 319 -17.61 4.45 28.10
CA GLU A 319 -16.63 3.56 28.70
C GLU A 319 -17.07 2.09 28.65
N CYS A 320 -16.30 1.26 27.98
CA CYS A 320 -16.31 -0.19 28.19
C CYS A 320 -14.86 -0.66 28.38
N ALA A 321 -14.45 -0.89 29.63
CA ALA A 321 -13.11 -1.35 29.99
C ALA A 321 -12.72 -2.72 29.38
N ALA A 322 -13.68 -3.43 28.78
CA ALA A 322 -13.51 -4.70 28.09
C ALA A 322 -14.36 -4.82 26.80
N ALA A 323 -14.74 -3.71 26.16
CA ALA A 323 -15.56 -3.84 24.95
C ALA A 323 -14.83 -4.60 23.84
N THR A 324 -15.50 -5.60 23.31
CA THR A 324 -15.03 -6.35 22.15
C THR A 324 -15.11 -5.44 20.91
N LEU A 325 -14.23 -5.64 19.93
CA LEU A 325 -14.24 -4.85 18.68
C LEU A 325 -15.63 -4.83 18.02
N LYS A 326 -16.37 -5.94 18.13
CA LYS A 326 -17.75 -6.05 17.66
C LYS A 326 -18.72 -5.08 18.33
N GLU A 327 -18.68 -4.96 19.65
CA GLU A 327 -19.57 -4.07 20.41
C GLU A 327 -19.31 -2.59 20.05
N LEU A 328 -18.04 -2.21 19.86
CA LEU A 328 -17.67 -0.85 19.46
C LEU A 328 -18.07 -0.53 18.02
N CYS A 329 -18.03 -1.51 17.11
CA CYS A 329 -18.48 -1.35 15.72
C CYS A 329 -20.01 -1.32 15.59
N GLU A 330 -20.75 -1.89 16.54
CA GLU A 330 -22.22 -1.93 16.57
C GLU A 330 -22.83 -0.71 17.32
N ASP A 331 -22.07 -0.03 18.19
CA ASP A 331 -22.49 1.23 18.80
C ASP A 331 -22.60 2.34 17.74
N ALA A 332 -23.82 2.83 17.53
CA ALA A 332 -24.14 3.79 16.47
C ALA A 332 -23.41 5.14 16.63
N GLU A 333 -23.15 5.60 17.86
CA GLU A 333 -22.47 6.87 18.09
C GLU A 333 -20.96 6.72 17.85
N VAL A 334 -20.37 5.63 18.35
CA VAL A 334 -18.94 5.34 18.15
C VAL A 334 -18.65 5.09 16.66
N ALA A 335 -19.49 4.29 15.98
CA ALA A 335 -19.34 4.01 14.57
C ALA A 335 -19.46 5.26 13.71
N LYS A 336 -20.44 6.14 14.00
CA LYS A 336 -20.63 7.40 13.28
C LYS A 336 -19.47 8.37 13.50
N ALA A 337 -19.00 8.54 14.73
CA ALA A 337 -17.87 9.42 15.03
C ALA A 337 -16.58 8.94 14.33
N ALA A 338 -16.35 7.62 14.30
CA ALA A 338 -15.22 7.04 13.59
C ALA A 338 -15.36 7.19 12.06
N GLU A 339 -16.55 6.98 11.49
CA GLU A 339 -16.85 7.22 10.07
C GLU A 339 -16.55 8.69 9.69
N GLU A 340 -17.06 9.66 10.43
CA GLU A 340 -16.83 11.08 10.20
C GLU A 340 -15.35 11.44 10.27
N SER A 341 -14.62 10.88 11.23
CA SER A 341 -13.17 11.08 11.39
C SER A 341 -12.38 10.52 10.20
N ILE A 342 -12.73 9.32 9.72
CA ILE A 342 -12.08 8.69 8.57
C ILE A 342 -12.35 9.48 7.29
N ILE A 343 -13.60 9.90 7.06
CA ILE A 343 -13.97 10.71 5.89
C ILE A 343 -13.27 12.08 5.93
N ALA A 344 -13.24 12.74 7.09
CA ALA A 344 -12.54 14.02 7.26
C ALA A 344 -11.04 13.86 6.96
N TYR A 345 -10.43 12.77 7.43
CA TYR A 345 -9.04 12.43 7.13
C TYR A 345 -8.81 12.23 5.62
N ALA A 346 -9.69 11.48 4.96
CA ALA A 346 -9.62 11.26 3.52
C ALA A 346 -9.76 12.57 2.71
N ARG A 347 -10.65 13.48 3.12
CA ARG A 347 -10.82 14.80 2.50
C ARG A 347 -9.62 15.73 2.69
N ALA A 348 -8.94 15.61 3.83
CA ALA A 348 -7.73 16.38 4.13
C ALA A 348 -6.47 15.81 3.44
N SER A 349 -6.58 14.64 2.82
CA SER A 349 -5.49 13.96 2.12
C SER A 349 -5.44 14.35 0.64
N GLU A 350 -4.49 13.79 -0.12
CA GLU A 350 -4.25 14.09 -1.55
C GLU A 350 -5.27 13.44 -2.51
N LEU A 351 -6.47 13.07 -2.02
CA LEU A 351 -7.53 12.47 -2.83
C LEU A 351 -8.41 13.55 -3.49
N GLN A 352 -8.85 13.28 -4.72
CA GLN A 352 -9.86 14.09 -5.40
C GLN A 352 -11.23 13.95 -4.72
N LYS A 353 -12.10 14.93 -4.89
CA LYS A 353 -13.45 14.90 -4.29
C LYS A 353 -14.25 13.64 -4.64
N THR A 354 -14.11 13.12 -5.86
CA THR A 354 -14.80 11.92 -6.33
C THR A 354 -14.15 10.63 -5.82
N GLU A 355 -12.86 10.67 -5.46
CA GLU A 355 -12.12 9.56 -4.86
C GLU A 355 -12.44 9.34 -3.37
N VAL A 356 -12.97 10.36 -2.67
CA VAL A 356 -13.29 10.26 -1.24
C VAL A 356 -14.57 9.45 -1.05
N PRO A 357 -14.56 8.35 -0.27
CA PRO A 357 -15.77 7.60 0.05
C PRO A 357 -16.78 8.47 0.79
N LEU A 358 -18.05 8.40 0.38
CA LEU A 358 -19.12 9.17 1.01
C LEU A 358 -19.63 8.50 2.30
N LYS A 359 -19.52 7.17 2.39
CA LYS A 359 -19.95 6.38 3.53
C LYS A 359 -18.93 5.29 3.86
N VAL A 360 -18.78 4.99 5.14
CA VAL A 360 -17.82 4.00 5.64
C VAL A 360 -18.50 3.06 6.63
N LYS A 361 -18.35 1.75 6.42
CA LYS A 361 -18.78 0.72 7.37
C LYS A 361 -17.59 0.17 8.15
N LEU A 362 -17.65 0.27 9.47
CA LEU A 362 -16.73 -0.43 10.35
C LEU A 362 -17.07 -1.93 10.38
N CYS A 363 -16.06 -2.75 10.10
CA CYS A 363 -16.14 -4.21 10.06
C CYS A 363 -15.72 -4.75 11.42
N ALA A 364 -16.56 -5.61 12.02
CA ALA A 364 -16.29 -6.20 13.32
C ALA A 364 -15.37 -7.43 13.22
N GLU A 365 -15.30 -8.05 12.06
CA GLU A 365 -14.56 -9.27 11.81
C GLU A 365 -13.09 -8.98 11.50
N GLU A 366 -12.19 -9.76 12.10
CA GLU A 366 -10.77 -9.66 11.81
C GLU A 366 -10.44 -10.25 10.43
N TRP A 367 -9.79 -9.46 9.58
CA TRP A 367 -9.37 -9.91 8.25
C TRP A 367 -8.04 -10.67 8.31
N LYS A 368 -8.11 -12.00 8.38
CA LYS A 368 -6.95 -12.91 8.45
C LYS A 368 -6.77 -13.72 7.15
N PRO A 369 -5.55 -14.22 6.86
CA PRO A 369 -5.34 -15.12 5.73
C PRO A 369 -6.24 -16.36 5.78
N ASP A 370 -6.48 -16.90 6.98
CA ASP A 370 -7.29 -18.11 7.20
C ASP A 370 -8.78 -17.91 6.85
N THR A 371 -9.31 -16.69 6.99
CA THR A 371 -10.68 -16.38 6.57
C THR A 371 -10.81 -16.19 5.06
N GLY A 372 -9.69 -16.16 4.34
CA GLY A 372 -9.65 -15.95 2.90
C GLY A 372 -9.99 -14.53 2.45
N LEU A 373 -10.21 -13.59 3.36
CA LEU A 373 -10.52 -12.18 3.09
C LEU A 373 -9.27 -11.37 2.68
N VAL A 374 -8.10 -11.82 3.12
CA VAL A 374 -6.80 -11.27 2.72
C VAL A 374 -5.88 -12.40 2.25
N THR A 375 -4.89 -12.05 1.45
CA THR A 375 -3.80 -12.97 1.06
C THR A 375 -2.85 -13.26 2.24
N PRO A 376 -1.93 -14.23 2.14
CA PRO A 376 -0.89 -14.45 3.17
C PRO A 376 -0.04 -13.21 3.49
N THR A 377 0.10 -12.30 2.51
CA THR A 377 0.77 -11.00 2.69
C THR A 377 -0.19 -9.89 3.16
N TYR A 378 -1.39 -10.25 3.64
CA TYR A 378 -2.45 -9.35 4.11
C TYR A 378 -2.95 -8.31 3.08
N LYS A 379 -2.70 -8.56 1.79
CA LYS A 379 -3.33 -7.81 0.69
C LYS A 379 -4.82 -8.18 0.60
N VAL A 380 -5.67 -7.17 0.51
CA VAL A 380 -7.14 -7.26 0.42
C VAL A 380 -7.56 -8.11 -0.77
N ARG A 381 -8.46 -9.08 -0.56
CA ARG A 381 -9.11 -9.85 -1.64
C ARG A 381 -10.54 -9.32 -1.84
N ARG A 382 -10.68 -8.37 -2.77
CA ARG A 382 -11.91 -7.61 -2.99
C ARG A 382 -13.14 -8.47 -3.30
N LYS A 383 -13.04 -9.44 -4.22
CA LYS A 383 -14.16 -10.32 -4.57
C LYS A 383 -14.69 -11.09 -3.33
N PRO A 384 -13.86 -11.82 -2.56
CA PRO A 384 -14.29 -12.43 -1.30
C PRO A 384 -14.90 -11.44 -0.29
N LEU A 385 -14.27 -10.26 -0.10
CA LEU A 385 -14.78 -9.24 0.83
C LEU A 385 -16.13 -8.68 0.40
N GLN A 386 -16.30 -8.41 -0.90
CA GLN A 386 -17.56 -7.98 -1.48
C GLN A 386 -18.64 -9.03 -1.25
N SER A 387 -18.37 -10.31 -1.53
CA SER A 387 -19.33 -11.39 -1.29
C SER A 387 -19.69 -11.54 0.19
N PHE A 388 -18.71 -11.36 1.09
CA PHE A 388 -18.93 -11.46 2.53
C PHE A 388 -19.80 -10.30 3.07
N TYR A 389 -19.51 -9.07 2.64
CA TYR A 389 -20.18 -7.85 3.11
C TYR A 389 -21.23 -7.31 2.12
N GLN A 390 -21.76 -8.14 1.22
CA GLN A 390 -22.66 -7.67 0.15
C GLN A 390 -23.87 -6.92 0.72
N ARG A 391 -24.48 -7.45 1.78
CA ARG A 391 -25.63 -6.83 2.45
C ARG A 391 -25.31 -5.45 3.02
N ASP A 392 -24.13 -5.29 3.60
CA ASP A 392 -23.69 -4.00 4.14
C ASP A 392 -23.41 -3.02 3.00
N ILE A 393 -22.78 -3.47 1.91
CA ILE A 393 -22.54 -2.63 0.71
C ILE A 393 -23.87 -2.13 0.12
N ASP A 394 -24.85 -3.02 -0.01
CA ASP A 394 -26.18 -2.67 -0.53
C ASP A 394 -26.88 -1.66 0.41
N ALA A 395 -26.74 -1.83 1.72
CA ALA A 395 -27.26 -0.88 2.72
C ALA A 395 -26.55 0.48 2.65
N LEU A 396 -25.24 0.52 2.38
CA LEU A 396 -24.49 1.76 2.22
C LEU A 396 -24.94 2.53 0.99
N TYR A 397 -25.17 1.87 -0.14
CA TYR A 397 -25.76 2.56 -1.31
C TYR A 397 -27.25 2.89 -1.13
N GLY A 398 -27.90 2.19 -0.21
CA GLY A 398 -29.29 2.36 0.17
C GLY A 398 -30.18 1.41 -0.62
N SER A 399 -31.03 0.67 0.09
CA SER A 399 -32.12 -0.17 -0.44
C SER A 399 -33.20 0.61 -1.23
N GLY A 400 -32.95 1.87 -1.59
CA GLY A 400 -33.91 2.81 -2.16
C GLY A 400 -33.78 3.04 -3.67
N GLU A 401 -32.65 2.68 -4.31
CA GLU A 401 -32.50 2.85 -5.76
C GLU A 401 -32.95 1.64 -6.57
N GLU A 402 -32.84 0.42 -6.04
CA GLU A 402 -33.37 -0.78 -6.71
C GLU A 402 -34.89 -0.75 -6.90
N ASN A 403 -35.64 -0.10 -5.99
CA ASN A 403 -37.09 0.04 -6.13
C ASN A 403 -37.52 1.14 -7.10
N ARG A 404 -36.66 2.11 -7.42
CA ARG A 404 -36.95 3.11 -8.47
C ARG A 404 -36.58 2.62 -9.87
N LEU A 405 -35.53 1.80 -10.00
CA LEU A 405 -35.05 1.30 -11.29
C LEU A 405 -35.81 0.08 -11.81
N ARG A 406 -36.59 -0.63 -10.97
CA ARG A 406 -37.52 -1.69 -11.43
C ARG A 406 -38.87 -1.16 -11.91
N GLN A 407 -39.13 0.15 -11.83
CA GLN A 407 -40.39 0.79 -12.25
C GLN A 407 -40.23 1.74 -13.45
N VAL A 408 -39.08 1.72 -14.15
CA VAL A 408 -38.88 2.47 -15.40
C VAL A 408 -38.64 1.51 -16.55
#